data_AF-A0A151A4C0-F1
#
_entry.id   AF-A0A151A4C0-F1
#
_cell.length_a   1.000
_cell.length_b   1.000
_cell.length_c   1.000
_cell.angle_alpha   90.00
_cell.angle_beta   90.00
_cell.angle_gamma   90.00
#
_symmetry.space_group_name_H-M   'P 1'
#
loop_
_entity.id
_entity.type
_entity.pdbx_description
1 polymer ?
#
loop_
_entity_poly.entity_id
_entity_poly.type
_entity_poly.pdbx_seq_one_letter_code
_entity_poly.pdbx_strand_id
1 'polypeptide(L)'
;MPEDNQKNKAENLLVIPDNFQHIGNYAKYMQDGQFLSFQTLNTQPINSFNPDGSVTLKPNGYLFYNLKAEGELAPGKQFNILVMTSQVDPKTKFEYGFHDQSNSLGRTITAITKTNDGTFTIENVTVPQNVKDVALRLDNRTGTSDTIIQGVFVLPKKTTEV
;
A
#
# COMPACT_ATOMS: atom_id res chain seq x y z
N MET A 1 -3.31 17.62 12.13
CA MET A 1 -2.51 16.53 11.54
C MET A 1 -1.11 17.10 11.28
N PRO A 2 -0.03 16.33 11.48
CA PRO A 2 1.33 16.79 11.15
C PRO A 2 1.42 17.15 9.66
N GLU A 3 2.17 18.21 9.31
CA GLU A 3 2.32 18.73 7.93
C GLU A 3 2.82 17.66 6.94
N ASP A 4 3.68 16.76 7.40
CA ASP A 4 4.22 15.66 6.59
C ASP A 4 3.14 14.68 6.11
N ASN A 5 2.07 14.49 6.87
CA ASN A 5 0.98 13.57 6.50
C ASN A 5 0.10 14.15 5.38
N GLN A 6 -0.04 15.48 5.30
CA GLN A 6 -0.78 16.12 4.21
C GLN A 6 -0.01 16.05 2.90
N LYS A 7 1.31 16.28 2.95
CA LYS A 7 2.18 16.12 1.78
C LYS A 7 2.18 14.69 1.26
N ASN A 8 2.37 13.71 2.16
CA ASN A 8 2.36 12.29 1.79
C ASN A 8 1.01 11.87 1.19
N LYS A 9 -0.11 12.43 1.66
CA LYS A 9 -1.44 12.16 1.08
C LYS A 9 -1.56 12.68 -0.36
N ALA A 10 -1.00 13.84 -0.66
CA ALA A 10 -1.06 14.42 -2.00
C ALA A 10 -0.18 13.67 -3.03
N GLU A 11 0.90 13.03 -2.58
CA GLU A 11 1.84 12.29 -3.43
C GLU A 11 1.62 10.76 -3.43
N ASN A 12 0.58 10.29 -2.71
CA ASN A 12 0.30 8.87 -2.56
C ASN A 12 -0.14 8.24 -3.88
N LEU A 13 0.49 7.14 -4.27
CA LEU A 13 0.10 6.36 -5.45
C LEU A 13 -1.10 5.44 -5.18
N LEU A 14 -1.49 5.27 -3.92
CA LEU A 14 -2.72 4.58 -3.57
C LEU A 14 -3.93 5.51 -3.74
N VAL A 15 -4.98 4.97 -4.34
CA VAL A 15 -6.26 5.67 -4.46
C VAL A 15 -7.00 5.59 -3.12
N ILE A 16 -7.28 6.75 -2.52
CA ILE A 16 -8.06 6.89 -1.28
C ILE A 16 -9.44 7.49 -1.63
N PRO A 17 -10.54 6.73 -1.46
CA PRO A 17 -11.89 7.24 -1.71
C PRO A 17 -12.32 8.32 -0.72
N ASP A 18 -12.98 9.38 -1.23
CA ASP A 18 -13.41 10.52 -0.40
C ASP A 18 -14.61 10.22 0.50
N ASN A 19 -15.38 9.17 0.21
CA ASN A 19 -16.62 8.85 0.90
C ASN A 19 -16.91 7.34 0.94
N PHE A 20 -15.94 6.56 1.45
CA PHE A 20 -16.06 5.11 1.66
C PHE A 20 -16.45 4.29 0.42
N GLN A 21 -16.24 4.82 -0.79
CA GLN A 21 -16.56 4.11 -2.02
C GLN A 21 -15.65 2.88 -2.18
N HIS A 22 -16.16 1.88 -2.88
CA HIS A 22 -15.36 0.73 -3.28
C HIS A 22 -14.10 1.18 -4.05
N ILE A 23 -12.90 0.84 -3.57
CA ILE A 23 -11.60 1.30 -4.10
C ILE A 23 -11.54 1.15 -5.63
N GLY A 24 -11.86 -0.05 -6.14
CA GLY A 24 -11.76 -0.31 -7.57
C GLY A 24 -12.78 0.46 -8.44
N ASN A 25 -13.91 0.89 -7.87
CA ASN A 25 -14.88 1.71 -8.62
C ASN A 25 -14.43 3.17 -8.63
N TYR A 26 -13.92 3.64 -7.48
CA TYR A 26 -13.40 4.99 -7.35
C TYR A 26 -12.16 5.20 -8.22
N ALA A 27 -11.21 4.26 -8.23
CA ALA A 27 -10.03 4.31 -9.11
C ALA A 27 -10.40 4.38 -10.59
N LYS A 28 -11.42 3.63 -11.04
CA LYS A 28 -11.94 3.70 -12.42
C LYS A 28 -12.59 5.06 -12.72
N TYR A 29 -13.39 5.57 -11.78
CA TYR A 29 -14.03 6.89 -11.91
C TYR A 29 -12.99 8.01 -12.04
N MET A 30 -11.94 7.97 -11.23
CA MET A 30 -10.83 8.92 -11.26
C MET A 30 -9.86 8.70 -12.43
N GLN A 31 -10.05 7.64 -13.22
CA GLN A 31 -9.14 7.21 -14.28
C GLN A 31 -7.69 7.06 -13.79
N ASP A 32 -7.52 6.48 -12.60
CA ASP A 32 -6.21 6.34 -11.98
C ASP A 32 -5.28 5.46 -12.82
N GLY A 33 -4.19 6.05 -13.27
CA GLY A 33 -3.23 5.39 -14.15
C GLY A 33 -2.46 4.27 -13.47
N GLN A 34 -2.23 4.38 -12.16
CA GLN A 34 -1.38 3.48 -11.37
C GLN A 34 -2.14 2.28 -10.81
N PHE A 35 -3.44 2.40 -10.58
CA PHE A 35 -4.28 1.33 -10.06
C PHE A 35 -4.35 0.14 -11.03
N LEU A 36 -4.05 -1.06 -10.53
CA LEU A 36 -4.24 -2.31 -11.26
C LEU A 36 -5.40 -3.14 -10.69
N SER A 37 -5.32 -3.47 -9.41
CA SER A 37 -6.33 -4.30 -8.74
C SER A 37 -6.21 -4.18 -7.22
N PHE A 38 -7.24 -4.65 -6.51
CA PHE A 38 -7.16 -4.85 -5.07
C PHE A 38 -7.98 -6.07 -4.68
N GLN A 39 -7.68 -6.64 -3.51
CA GLN A 39 -8.43 -7.71 -2.87
C GLN A 39 -8.46 -7.42 -1.37
N THR A 40 -9.60 -7.64 -0.73
CA THR A 40 -9.71 -7.44 0.71
C THR A 40 -10.71 -8.39 1.34
N LEU A 41 -10.52 -8.64 2.63
CA LEU A 41 -11.42 -9.40 3.47
C LEU A 41 -11.38 -8.84 4.89
N ASN A 42 -12.52 -8.83 5.58
CA ASN A 42 -12.65 -8.43 6.98
C ASN A 42 -11.93 -7.11 7.30
N THR A 43 -12.17 -6.10 6.47
CA THR A 43 -11.68 -4.73 6.67
C THR A 43 -12.80 -3.80 7.09
N GLN A 44 -12.42 -2.76 7.83
CA GLN A 44 -13.30 -1.64 8.15
C GLN A 44 -12.60 -0.34 7.72
N PRO A 45 -13.16 0.41 6.75
CA PRO A 45 -14.39 0.12 6.01
C PRO A 45 -14.22 -1.04 5.02
N ILE A 46 -15.33 -1.68 4.65
CA ILE A 46 -15.33 -2.81 3.71
C ILE A 46 -15.00 -2.31 2.30
N ASN A 47 -14.07 -2.97 1.61
CA ASN A 47 -13.67 -2.65 0.23
C ASN A 47 -13.19 -1.20 0.02
N SER A 48 -12.78 -0.52 1.09
CA SER A 48 -12.47 0.90 1.05
C SER A 48 -11.36 1.28 2.03
N PHE A 49 -10.93 2.53 1.94
CA PHE A 49 -10.25 3.25 3.01
C PHE A 49 -11.22 4.27 3.61
N ASN A 50 -10.98 4.70 4.84
CA ASN A 50 -11.57 5.94 5.32
C ASN A 50 -11.04 7.12 4.48
N PRO A 51 -11.74 8.27 4.41
CA PRO A 51 -11.29 9.43 3.63
C PRO A 51 -9.92 10.00 4.05
N ASP A 52 -9.46 9.69 5.26
CA ASP A 52 -8.13 10.04 5.76
C ASP A 52 -7.04 9.04 5.37
N GLY A 53 -7.39 7.95 4.69
CA GLY A 53 -6.50 6.86 4.29
C GLY A 53 -6.35 5.74 5.33
N SER A 54 -7.05 5.82 6.46
CA SER A 54 -7.01 4.80 7.50
C SER A 54 -7.86 3.58 7.15
N VAL A 55 -7.51 2.43 7.72
CA VAL A 55 -8.25 1.17 7.60
C VAL A 55 -7.96 0.28 8.81
N THR A 56 -8.96 -0.47 9.27
CA THR A 56 -8.77 -1.53 10.27
C THR A 56 -8.80 -2.90 9.59
N LEU A 57 -7.78 -3.71 9.85
CA LEU A 57 -7.76 -5.13 9.51
C LEU A 57 -8.25 -5.93 10.71
N LYS A 58 -9.45 -6.51 10.63
CA LYS A 58 -9.97 -7.41 11.67
C LYS A 58 -9.19 -8.73 11.66
N PRO A 59 -9.33 -9.59 12.69
CA PRO A 59 -8.84 -10.96 12.64
C PRO A 59 -9.28 -11.69 11.37
N ASN A 60 -8.39 -12.50 10.80
CA ASN A 60 -8.58 -13.15 9.50
C ASN A 60 -8.70 -12.17 8.30
N GLY A 61 -8.39 -10.89 8.49
CA GLY A 61 -8.55 -9.84 7.48
C GLY A 61 -7.27 -9.50 6.72
N TYR A 62 -7.45 -8.89 5.55
CA TYR A 62 -6.34 -8.40 4.73
C TYR A 62 -6.79 -7.30 3.75
N LEU A 63 -5.83 -6.53 3.28
CA LEU A 63 -5.95 -5.63 2.14
C LEU A 63 -4.70 -5.79 1.27
N PHE A 64 -4.90 -6.31 0.06
CA PHE A 64 -3.88 -6.44 -0.97
C PHE A 64 -4.18 -5.46 -2.09
N TYR A 65 -3.18 -4.71 -2.53
CA TYR A 65 -3.33 -3.67 -3.53
C TYR A 65 -2.19 -3.77 -4.53
N ASN A 66 -2.51 -3.87 -5.82
CA ASN A 66 -1.51 -3.94 -6.87
C ASN A 66 -1.50 -2.64 -7.67
N LEU A 67 -0.31 -2.09 -7.84
CA LEU A 67 -0.02 -0.88 -8.61
C LEU A 67 0.74 -1.26 -9.86
N LYS A 68 0.33 -0.80 -11.05
CA LYS A 68 1.06 -1.07 -12.30
C LYS A 68 2.53 -0.66 -12.15
N ALA A 69 3.45 -1.38 -12.78
CA ALA A 69 4.86 -0.98 -12.84
C ALA A 69 5.10 -0.06 -14.05
N GLU A 70 4.39 1.08 -14.06
CA GLU A 70 4.38 2.08 -15.12
C GLU A 70 4.48 3.48 -14.50
N GLY A 71 4.70 4.51 -15.32
CA GLY A 71 4.69 5.90 -14.85
C GLY A 71 5.70 6.15 -13.74
N GLU A 72 5.23 6.41 -12.53
CA GLU A 72 6.08 6.64 -11.34
C GLU A 72 6.65 5.37 -10.72
N LEU A 73 6.15 4.20 -11.11
CA LEU A 73 6.66 2.89 -10.73
C LEU A 73 7.21 2.12 -11.95
N ALA A 74 7.61 2.82 -13.01
CA ALA A 74 8.28 2.18 -14.15
C ALA A 74 9.60 1.50 -13.72
N PRO A 75 10.04 0.43 -14.41
CA PRO A 75 11.32 -0.23 -14.12
C PRO A 75 12.51 0.73 -14.00
N GLY A 76 13.32 0.54 -12.96
CA GLY A 76 14.46 1.40 -12.64
C GLY A 76 14.12 2.63 -11.78
N LYS A 77 12.84 3.02 -11.67
CA LYS A 77 12.42 4.05 -10.70
C LYS A 77 12.46 3.51 -9.27
N GLN A 78 12.50 4.45 -8.32
CA GLN A 78 12.52 4.15 -6.89
C GLN A 78 11.25 4.67 -6.21
N PHE A 79 10.82 3.97 -5.16
CA PHE A 79 9.71 4.39 -4.32
C PHE A 79 9.95 4.00 -2.86
N ASN A 80 9.13 4.58 -1.99
CA ASN A 80 9.10 4.31 -0.55
C ASN A 80 7.72 3.78 -0.17
N ILE A 81 7.65 2.94 0.87
CA ILE A 81 6.38 2.58 1.52
C ILE A 81 6.44 2.99 2.99
N LEU A 82 5.36 3.62 3.45
CA LEU A 82 5.13 3.98 4.85
C LEU A 82 3.78 3.42 5.29
N VAL A 83 3.77 2.69 6.41
CA VAL A 83 2.55 2.25 7.09
C VAL A 83 2.57 2.81 8.52
N MET A 84 1.54 3.56 8.86
CA MET A 84 1.33 4.13 10.19
C MET A 84 0.20 3.41 10.89
N THR A 85 0.39 3.06 12.15
CA THR A 85 -0.52 2.21 12.92
C THR A 85 -0.67 2.73 14.35
N SER A 86 -1.86 2.62 14.91
CA SER A 86 -2.09 2.89 16.34
C SER A 86 -2.19 1.61 17.17
N GLN A 87 -2.46 0.48 16.52
CA GLN A 87 -2.55 -0.84 17.13
C GLN A 87 -2.17 -1.88 16.08
N VAL A 88 -1.32 -2.84 16.46
CA VAL A 88 -0.89 -3.91 15.56
C VAL A 88 -0.92 -5.24 16.30
N ASP A 89 -1.67 -6.20 15.77
CA ASP A 89 -1.57 -7.59 16.20
C ASP A 89 -0.15 -8.11 15.87
N PRO A 90 0.56 -8.76 16.80
CA PRO A 90 1.93 -9.24 16.57
C PRO A 90 2.10 -10.18 15.37
N LYS A 91 1.01 -10.79 14.88
CA LYS A 91 1.02 -11.67 13.71
C LYS A 91 0.66 -10.97 12.40
N THR A 92 0.29 -9.68 12.43
CA THR A 92 0.10 -8.89 11.22
C THR A 92 1.42 -8.77 10.47
N LYS A 93 1.34 -8.89 9.14
CA LYS A 93 2.45 -8.65 8.23
C LYS A 93 2.15 -7.48 7.32
N PHE A 94 3.13 -6.59 7.18
CA PHE A 94 3.16 -5.57 6.14
C PHE A 94 4.26 -5.95 5.18
N GLU A 95 3.92 -6.14 3.92
CA GLU A 95 4.83 -6.70 2.94
C GLU A 95 4.62 -6.02 1.58
N TYR A 96 5.63 -6.10 0.74
CA TYR A 96 5.51 -5.78 -0.68
C TYR A 96 6.19 -6.82 -1.54
N GLY A 97 5.90 -6.81 -2.83
CA GLY A 97 6.55 -7.66 -3.82
C GLY A 97 6.31 -7.14 -5.22
N PHE A 98 6.77 -7.92 -6.19
CA PHE A 98 6.62 -7.62 -7.60
C PHE A 98 6.03 -8.84 -8.31
N HIS A 99 5.13 -8.64 -9.25
CA HIS A 99 4.73 -9.70 -10.19
C HIS A 99 5.43 -9.48 -11.52
N ASP A 100 5.96 -10.54 -12.12
CA ASP A 100 6.40 -10.49 -13.51
C ASP A 100 5.21 -10.63 -14.49
N GLN A 101 5.50 -10.58 -15.79
CA GLN A 101 4.48 -10.71 -16.85
C GLN A 101 3.73 -12.05 -16.83
N SER A 102 4.27 -13.09 -16.18
CA SER A 102 3.60 -14.39 -16.01
C SER A 102 2.66 -14.44 -14.80
N ASN A 103 2.48 -13.32 -14.09
CA ASN A 103 1.86 -13.22 -12.76
C ASN A 103 2.54 -14.10 -11.70
N SER A 104 3.76 -14.56 -11.98
CA SER A 104 4.58 -15.16 -10.95
C SER A 104 5.02 -14.01 -10.04
N LEU A 105 4.66 -14.10 -8.75
CA LEU A 105 5.29 -13.27 -7.73
C LEU A 105 6.79 -13.50 -7.87
N GLY A 106 7.54 -12.46 -8.24
CA GLY A 106 8.98 -12.50 -8.46
C GLY A 106 9.69 -12.88 -7.16
N ARG A 107 9.79 -14.18 -6.90
CA ARG A 107 10.59 -14.96 -5.94
C ARG A 107 10.74 -14.47 -4.48
N THR A 108 10.34 -13.27 -4.10
CA THR A 108 10.55 -12.73 -2.75
C THR A 108 9.49 -11.68 -2.39
N ILE A 109 8.50 -12.07 -1.61
CA ILE A 109 7.73 -11.11 -0.80
C ILE A 109 8.69 -10.57 0.25
N THR A 110 8.80 -9.24 0.36
CA THR A 110 9.69 -8.58 1.30
C THR A 110 8.87 -7.92 2.40
N ALA A 111 9.24 -8.19 3.65
CA ALA A 111 8.60 -7.57 4.81
C ALA A 111 9.01 -6.09 4.91
N ILE A 112 8.03 -5.24 5.22
CA ILE A 112 8.24 -3.84 5.59
C ILE A 112 8.50 -3.83 7.09
N THR A 113 9.71 -3.48 7.49
CA THR A 113 10.14 -3.61 8.89
C THR A 113 9.62 -2.45 9.73
N LYS A 114 9.39 -2.73 11.01
CA LYS A 114 9.08 -1.69 12.00
C LYS A 114 10.32 -0.83 12.20
N THR A 115 10.19 0.47 12.03
CA THR A 115 11.28 1.43 12.26
C THR A 115 11.12 2.18 13.57
N ASN A 116 9.88 2.48 13.97
CA ASN A 116 9.54 3.07 15.27
C ASN A 116 8.22 2.47 15.78
N ASP A 117 7.86 2.77 17.04
CA ASP A 117 6.53 2.42 17.54
C ASP A 117 5.43 3.02 16.64
N GLY A 118 4.50 2.17 16.24
CA GLY A 118 3.43 2.51 15.30
C GLY A 118 3.85 2.72 13.85
N THR A 119 5.14 2.61 13.48
CA THR A 119 5.63 2.99 12.15
C THR A 119 6.44 1.87 11.49
N PHE A 120 6.10 1.57 10.23
CA PHE A 120 6.79 0.60 9.39
C PHE A 120 7.18 1.27 8.08
N THR A 121 8.45 1.16 7.70
CA THR A 121 8.96 1.82 6.48
C THR A 121 9.91 0.95 5.70
N ILE A 122 9.91 1.14 4.38
CA ILE A 122 10.96 0.70 3.47
C ILE A 122 11.21 1.85 2.49
N GLU A 123 12.49 2.13 2.23
CA GLU A 123 12.91 3.27 1.43
C GLU A 123 13.75 2.83 0.24
N ASN A 124 13.73 3.65 -0.81
CA ASN A 124 14.56 3.52 -2.01
C ASN A 124 14.41 2.18 -2.72
N VAL A 125 13.21 1.58 -2.65
CA VAL A 125 12.91 0.33 -3.34
C VAL A 125 12.97 0.57 -4.83
N THR A 126 13.90 -0.10 -5.51
CA THR A 126 14.04 0.01 -6.97
C THR A 126 13.11 -0.99 -7.64
N VAL A 127 12.28 -0.54 -8.58
CA VAL A 127 11.41 -1.41 -9.38
C VAL A 127 12.28 -2.25 -10.32
N PRO A 128 12.28 -3.59 -10.21
CA PRO A 128 13.06 -4.45 -11.08
C PRO A 128 12.62 -4.38 -12.55
N GLN A 129 13.51 -4.81 -13.45
CA GLN A 129 13.18 -4.99 -14.86
C GLN A 129 12.14 -6.11 -15.05
N ASN A 130 11.34 -6.02 -16.11
CA ASN A 130 10.31 -7.00 -16.50
C ASN A 130 9.19 -7.24 -15.47
N VAL A 131 9.01 -6.32 -14.53
CA VAL A 131 7.90 -6.34 -13.58
C VAL A 131 6.66 -5.75 -14.24
N LYS A 132 5.51 -6.38 -13.98
CA LYS A 132 4.18 -5.93 -14.40
C LYS A 132 3.56 -5.01 -13.35
N ASP A 133 3.71 -5.33 -12.08
CA ASP A 133 3.12 -4.58 -10.98
C ASP A 133 3.87 -4.73 -9.66
N VAL A 134 3.66 -3.73 -8.79
CA VAL A 134 4.09 -3.69 -7.40
C VAL A 134 2.90 -4.10 -6.53
N ALA A 135 3.06 -5.19 -5.78
CA ALA A 135 2.04 -5.71 -4.90
C ALA A 135 2.30 -5.25 -3.46
N LEU A 136 1.36 -4.51 -2.87
CA LEU A 136 1.33 -4.17 -1.46
C LEU A 136 0.41 -5.15 -0.72
N ARG A 137 0.88 -5.68 0.41
CA ARG A 137 0.15 -6.65 1.22
C ARG A 137 0.07 -6.22 2.68
N LEU A 138 -1.13 -5.95 3.15
CA LEU A 138 -1.43 -5.71 4.56
C LEU A 138 -2.24 -6.91 5.06
N ASP A 139 -1.62 -7.78 5.83
CA ASP A 139 -2.12 -9.13 6.11
C ASP A 139 -2.26 -9.39 7.60
N ASN A 140 -3.50 -9.42 8.10
CA ASN A 140 -3.83 -9.81 9.47
C ASN A 140 -4.55 -11.17 9.50
N ARG A 141 -4.35 -12.03 8.50
CA ARG A 141 -5.08 -13.30 8.38
C ARG A 141 -4.81 -14.26 9.53
N THR A 142 -3.62 -14.22 10.09
CA THR A 142 -3.22 -15.06 11.23
C THR A 142 -3.35 -14.35 12.58
N GLY A 143 -3.79 -13.09 12.58
CA GLY A 143 -3.96 -12.29 13.78
C GLY A 143 -5.17 -12.68 14.61
N THR A 144 -5.09 -12.34 15.89
CA THR A 144 -6.10 -12.64 16.90
C THR A 144 -6.82 -11.40 17.41
N SER A 145 -6.31 -10.22 17.06
CA SER A 145 -6.85 -8.90 17.40
C SER A 145 -6.83 -7.99 16.17
N ASP A 146 -7.50 -6.84 16.28
CA ASP A 146 -7.52 -5.85 15.23
C ASP A 146 -6.14 -5.20 15.04
N THR A 147 -5.79 -4.94 13.78
CA THR A 147 -4.72 -4.00 13.42
C THR A 147 -5.33 -2.73 12.87
N ILE A 148 -5.06 -1.60 13.52
CA ILE A 148 -5.60 -0.28 13.17
C ILE A 148 -4.50 0.51 12.46
N ILE A 149 -4.68 0.71 11.16
CA ILE A 149 -3.77 1.44 10.28
C ILE A 149 -4.32 2.85 10.13
N GLN A 150 -3.52 3.84 10.52
CA GLN A 150 -3.84 5.27 10.43
C GLN A 150 -3.58 5.84 9.03
N GLY A 151 -2.67 5.23 8.28
CA GLY A 151 -2.37 5.62 6.91
C GLY A 151 -1.40 4.67 6.23
N VAL A 152 -1.55 4.55 4.91
CA VAL A 152 -0.70 3.73 4.05
C VAL A 152 -0.29 4.58 2.86
N PHE A 153 1.01 4.68 2.62
CA PHE A 153 1.55 5.53 1.58
C PHE A 153 2.54 4.74 0.72
N VAL A 154 2.34 4.79 -0.59
CA VAL A 154 3.33 4.37 -1.59
C VAL A 154 3.75 5.63 -2.33
N LEU A 155 4.99 6.07 -2.11
CA LEU A 155 5.47 7.39 -2.50
C LEU A 155 6.57 7.25 -3.55
N PRO A 156 6.47 7.88 -4.72
CA PRO A 156 7.54 7.83 -5.70
C PRO A 156 8.72 8.66 -5.21
N LYS A 157 9.94 8.15 -5.41
CA LYS A 157 11.13 8.94 -5.14
C LYS A 157 11.36 9.86 -6.33
N LYS A 158 10.99 11.13 -6.16
CA LYS A 158 11.30 12.17 -7.13
C LYS A 158 12.81 12.25 -7.29
N THR A 159 13.30 12.07 -8.51
CA THR A 159 14.69 12.32 -8.83
C THR A 159 14.88 13.83 -8.70
N THR A 160 15.68 14.27 -7.73
CA THR A 160 16.18 15.65 -7.75
C THR A 160 17.05 15.76 -9.00
N GLU A 161 16.61 16.54 -9.98
CA GLU A 161 17.49 16.98 -11.06
C GLU A 161 18.68 17.68 -10.40
N VAL A 162 19.89 17.21 -10.74
CA VAL A 162 21.17 17.79 -10.31
C VAL A 162 21.62 18.78 -11.37
#